data_AF-A0A2W4L6R7-F1
#
_entry.id   AF-A0A2W4L6R7-F1
#
_cell.length_a   1.000
_cell.length_b   1.000
_cell.length_c   1.000
_cell.angle_alpha   90.00
_cell.angle_beta   90.00
_cell.angle_gamma   90.00
#
_symmetry.space_group_name_H-M   'P 1'
#
loop_
_entity.id
_entity.type
_entity.pdbx_description
1 polymer ?
#
loop_
_entity_poly.entity_id
_entity_poly.type
_entity_poly.pdbx_seq_one_letter_code
_entity_poly.pdbx_strand_id
1 'polypeptide(L)'
;MLRSVILAAAQTPAVERFVASVPFSRDVVRQFVPGTTTDDVLRAARDLTAGGLRVSIDHLGEETVLPEQAEAVRDTYLELISALAAANLADGADLSLTLSALGQRFDEDVAYDNARMICRAAREAGATVTLNMEDHTTTDSTLDILAKLRADYPTTGVALQAYLRRTEADLPLIHT
;
A
#
# COMPACT_ATOMS: atom_id res chain seq x y z
N MET A 1 24.12 6.49 -13.39
CA MET A 1 24.88 5.37 -14.00
C MET A 1 24.54 4.04 -13.32
N LEU A 2 24.78 3.87 -12.01
CA LEU A 2 24.46 2.61 -11.31
C LEU A 2 22.96 2.28 -11.31
N ARG A 3 22.08 3.26 -11.01
CA ARG A 3 20.61 3.11 -11.01
C ARG A 3 20.09 2.55 -12.34
N SER A 4 20.53 3.10 -13.46
CA SER A 4 20.08 2.72 -14.80
C SER A 4 20.46 1.28 -15.15
N VAL A 5 21.65 0.85 -14.74
CA VAL A 5 22.15 -0.51 -14.96
C VAL A 5 21.40 -1.52 -14.08
N ILE A 6 21.13 -1.16 -12.81
CA ILE A 6 20.35 -1.99 -11.89
C ILE A 6 18.91 -2.13 -12.40
N LEU A 7 18.28 -1.04 -12.84
CA LEU A 7 16.91 -1.08 -13.37
C LEU A 7 16.82 -1.91 -14.66
N ALA A 8 17.78 -1.75 -15.57
CA ALA A 8 17.83 -2.55 -16.80
C ALA A 8 18.02 -4.05 -16.49
N ALA A 9 18.84 -4.38 -15.50
CA ALA A 9 19.02 -5.75 -15.05
C ALA A 9 17.76 -6.32 -14.38
N ALA A 10 17.05 -5.52 -13.57
CA ALA A 10 15.81 -5.92 -12.90
C ALA A 10 14.66 -6.22 -13.88
N GLN A 11 14.63 -5.55 -15.04
CA GLN A 11 13.65 -5.78 -16.09
C GLN A 11 13.96 -6.97 -17.01
N THR A 12 15.03 -7.74 -16.72
CA THR A 12 15.42 -8.91 -17.52
C THR A 12 14.81 -10.19 -16.94
N PRO A 13 13.91 -10.90 -17.64
CA PRO A 13 13.21 -12.09 -17.10
C PRO A 13 14.14 -13.24 -16.67
N ALA A 14 15.34 -13.31 -17.24
CA ALA A 14 16.36 -14.28 -16.85
C ALA A 14 17.03 -13.92 -15.51
N VAL A 15 17.22 -12.63 -15.24
CA VAL A 15 17.76 -12.13 -13.97
C VAL A 15 16.71 -12.29 -12.87
N GLU A 16 15.45 -11.98 -13.16
CA GLU A 16 14.32 -12.21 -12.26
C GLU A 16 14.21 -13.69 -11.85
N ARG A 17 14.18 -14.61 -12.83
CA ARG A 17 14.14 -16.06 -12.57
C ARG A 17 15.37 -16.57 -11.82
N PHE A 18 16.54 -16.00 -12.06
CA PHE A 18 17.76 -16.36 -11.34
C PHE A 18 17.70 -15.89 -9.89
N VAL A 19 17.31 -14.64 -9.64
CA VAL A 19 17.16 -14.08 -8.29
C VAL A 19 16.04 -14.80 -7.50
N ALA A 20 14.95 -15.20 -8.15
CA ALA A 20 13.86 -15.95 -7.51
C ALA A 20 14.21 -17.41 -7.16
N SER A 21 15.23 -17.99 -7.81
CA SER A 21 15.63 -19.40 -7.66
C SER A 21 16.86 -19.62 -6.77
N VAL A 22 17.63 -18.58 -6.47
CA VAL A 22 18.78 -18.69 -5.56
C VAL A 22 18.31 -18.60 -4.09
N PRO A 23 18.68 -19.56 -3.21
CA PRO A 23 18.22 -19.59 -1.81
C PRO A 23 18.66 -18.36 -0.99
N PHE A 24 19.88 -17.86 -1.24
CA PHE A 24 20.44 -16.73 -0.48
C PHE A 24 19.77 -15.38 -0.81
N SER A 25 19.29 -15.18 -2.04
CA SER A 25 18.52 -13.98 -2.39
C SER A 25 17.11 -14.02 -1.81
N ARG A 26 16.51 -15.21 -1.62
CA ARG A 26 15.22 -15.34 -0.92
C ARG A 26 15.29 -14.89 0.53
N ASP A 27 16.38 -15.17 1.25
CA ASP A 27 16.53 -14.74 2.64
C ASP A 27 16.72 -13.22 2.77
N VAL A 28 17.43 -12.60 1.82
CA VAL A 28 17.55 -11.14 1.74
C VAL A 28 16.21 -10.50 1.37
N VAL A 29 15.46 -11.07 0.42
CA VAL A 29 14.13 -10.56 0.05
C VAL A 29 13.11 -10.77 1.18
N ARG A 30 13.16 -11.90 1.90
CA ARG A 30 12.29 -12.19 3.05
C ARG A 30 12.41 -11.19 4.19
N GLN A 31 13.58 -10.56 4.32
CA GLN A 31 13.77 -9.46 5.28
C GLN A 31 12.90 -8.24 4.93
N PHE A 32 12.53 -8.05 3.66
CA PHE A 32 11.77 -6.90 3.17
C PHE A 32 10.36 -7.24 2.68
N VAL A 33 10.11 -8.49 2.27
CA VAL A 33 8.84 -8.98 1.75
C VAL A 33 8.54 -10.33 2.43
N PRO A 34 7.56 -10.40 3.35
CA PRO A 34 7.31 -11.59 4.17
C PRO A 34 6.92 -12.83 3.33
N GLY A 35 6.39 -12.61 2.12
CA GLY A 35 6.08 -13.61 1.11
C GLY A 35 5.11 -13.06 0.07
N THR A 36 4.51 -13.92 -0.75
CA THR A 36 3.60 -13.53 -1.85
C THR A 36 2.16 -13.96 -1.60
N THR A 37 1.84 -14.43 -0.38
CA THR A 37 0.53 -14.95 -0.01
C THR A 37 0.00 -14.25 1.24
N THR A 38 -1.32 -14.23 1.40
CA THR A 38 -1.97 -13.72 2.62
C THR A 38 -1.47 -14.44 3.87
N ASP A 39 -1.24 -15.76 3.79
CA ASP A 39 -0.70 -16.55 4.91
C ASP A 39 0.70 -16.11 5.34
N ASP A 40 1.53 -15.68 4.39
CA ASP A 40 2.85 -15.13 4.69
C ASP A 40 2.75 -13.80 5.45
N VAL A 41 1.83 -12.93 5.03
CA VAL A 41 1.54 -11.66 5.71
C VAL A 41 1.02 -11.93 7.13
N LEU A 42 0.07 -12.84 7.30
CA LEU A 42 -0.46 -13.19 8.61
C LEU A 42 0.61 -13.75 9.54
N ARG A 43 1.51 -14.60 9.03
CA ARG A 43 2.63 -15.13 9.82
C ARG A 43 3.54 -14.00 10.31
N ALA A 44 3.97 -13.12 9.41
CA ALA A 44 4.81 -11.99 9.77
C ALA A 44 4.10 -11.03 10.74
N ALA A 45 2.82 -10.77 10.53
CA ALA A 45 2.03 -9.93 11.43
C ALA A 45 1.95 -10.53 12.84
N ARG A 46 1.73 -11.84 12.98
CA ARG A 46 1.77 -12.52 14.29
C ARG A 46 3.13 -12.40 14.97
N ASP A 47 4.21 -12.64 14.24
CA ASP A 47 5.56 -12.61 14.80
C ASP A 47 5.93 -11.21 15.30
N LEU A 48 5.61 -10.17 14.52
CA LEU A 48 5.85 -8.77 14.90
C LEU A 48 4.99 -8.32 16.07
N THR A 49 3.69 -8.64 16.06
CA THR A 49 2.76 -8.26 17.14
C THR A 49 3.04 -9.01 18.44
N ALA A 50 3.47 -10.27 18.38
CA ALA A 50 3.97 -11.01 19.55
C ALA A 50 5.21 -10.36 20.17
N GLY A 51 6.01 -9.64 19.36
CA GLY A 51 7.13 -8.80 19.81
C GLY A 51 6.73 -7.42 20.33
N GLY A 52 5.43 -7.10 20.41
CA GLY A 52 4.93 -5.80 20.86
C GLY A 52 4.99 -4.69 19.81
N LEU A 53 5.20 -5.03 18.54
CA LEU A 53 5.24 -4.07 17.43
C LEU A 53 3.86 -3.93 16.78
N ARG A 54 3.59 -2.72 16.25
CA ARG A 54 2.50 -2.51 15.29
C ARG A 54 2.98 -2.83 13.89
N VAL A 55 2.03 -3.13 13.01
CA VAL A 55 2.32 -3.52 11.62
C VAL A 55 1.67 -2.53 10.68
N SER A 56 2.40 -2.11 9.65
CA SER A 56 1.83 -1.50 8.45
C SER A 56 2.08 -2.45 7.29
N ILE A 57 1.07 -2.69 6.48
CA ILE A 57 1.10 -3.66 5.39
C ILE A 57 0.87 -2.93 4.07
N ASP A 58 1.77 -3.14 3.13
CA ASP A 58 1.76 -2.55 1.80
C ASP A 58 1.68 -3.67 0.75
N HIS A 59 0.69 -3.60 -0.13
CA HIS A 59 0.56 -4.53 -1.25
C HIS A 59 1.41 -4.07 -2.43
N LEU A 60 2.40 -4.90 -2.79
CA LEU A 60 3.24 -4.67 -3.95
C LEU A 60 2.59 -5.27 -5.20
N GLY A 61 1.94 -4.40 -5.99
CA GLY A 61 1.32 -4.76 -7.27
C GLY A 61 2.13 -4.30 -8.49
N GLU A 62 1.78 -4.82 -9.67
CA GLU A 62 2.24 -4.30 -10.95
C GLU A 62 1.54 -2.98 -11.31
N GLU A 63 2.07 -2.27 -12.32
CA GLU A 63 1.46 -1.03 -12.81
C GLU A 63 0.01 -1.27 -13.27
N THR A 64 -0.91 -0.51 -12.69
CA THR A 64 -2.35 -0.60 -12.98
C THR A 64 -2.69 0.37 -14.11
N VAL A 65 -3.11 -0.18 -15.24
CA VAL A 65 -3.44 0.57 -16.47
C VAL A 65 -4.87 0.31 -16.96
N LEU A 66 -5.57 -0.65 -16.34
CA LEU A 66 -6.95 -1.01 -16.62
C LEU A 66 -7.80 -1.00 -15.33
N PRO A 67 -9.10 -0.66 -15.41
CA PRO A 67 -10.01 -0.69 -14.26
C PRO A 67 -10.05 -2.06 -13.55
N GLU A 68 -10.03 -3.16 -14.30
CA GLU A 68 -10.10 -4.51 -13.73
C GLU A 68 -8.87 -4.86 -12.87
N GLN A 69 -7.71 -4.25 -13.18
CA GLN A 69 -6.50 -4.40 -12.37
C GLN A 69 -6.65 -3.63 -11.04
N ALA A 70 -7.25 -2.43 -11.07
CA ALA A 70 -7.52 -1.66 -9.86
C ALA A 70 -8.51 -2.39 -8.94
N GLU A 71 -9.54 -3.01 -9.53
CA GLU A 71 -10.49 -3.86 -8.81
C GLU A 71 -9.81 -5.07 -8.17
N ALA A 72 -8.88 -5.72 -8.88
CA ALA A 72 -8.11 -6.85 -8.32
C ALA A 72 -7.20 -6.42 -7.15
N VAL A 73 -6.59 -5.24 -7.22
CA VAL A 73 -5.81 -4.67 -6.10
C VAL A 73 -6.73 -4.40 -4.91
N ARG A 74 -7.90 -3.78 -5.13
CA ARG A 74 -8.92 -3.59 -4.09
C ARG A 74 -9.30 -4.92 -3.44
N ASP A 75 -9.65 -5.92 -4.25
CA ASP A 75 -10.11 -7.22 -3.75
C ASP A 75 -9.03 -7.93 -2.94
N THR A 76 -7.76 -7.80 -3.34
CA THR A 76 -6.62 -8.28 -2.55
C THR A 76 -6.57 -7.65 -1.16
N TYR A 77 -6.77 -6.33 -1.05
CA TYR A 77 -6.87 -5.66 0.25
C TYR A 77 -8.07 -6.13 1.07
N LEU A 78 -9.24 -6.31 0.44
CA LEU A 78 -10.44 -6.80 1.13
C LEU A 78 -10.25 -8.21 1.68
N GLU A 79 -9.64 -9.11 0.90
CA GLU A 79 -9.27 -10.46 1.32
C GLU A 79 -8.27 -10.44 2.48
N LEU A 80 -7.24 -9.59 2.40
CA LEU A 80 -6.25 -9.43 3.46
C LEU A 80 -6.89 -8.92 4.76
N ILE A 81 -7.75 -7.90 4.70
CA ILE A 81 -8.46 -7.35 5.87
C ILE A 81 -9.30 -8.44 6.53
N SER A 82 -10.07 -9.19 5.72
CA SER A 82 -10.88 -10.30 6.21
C SER A 82 -10.02 -11.35 6.92
N ALA A 83 -8.87 -11.69 6.34
CA ALA A 83 -7.94 -12.66 6.91
C ALA A 83 -7.29 -12.16 8.21
N LEU A 84 -6.91 -10.87 8.28
CA LEU A 84 -6.39 -10.23 9.50
C LEU A 84 -7.44 -10.22 10.61
N ALA A 85 -8.69 -9.89 10.28
CA ALA A 85 -9.80 -9.90 11.23
C ALA A 85 -10.04 -11.30 11.78
N ALA A 86 -10.13 -12.32 10.91
CA ALA A 86 -10.30 -13.71 11.31
C ALA A 86 -9.16 -14.23 12.19
N ALA A 87 -7.94 -13.70 12.01
CA ALA A 87 -6.77 -14.05 12.82
C ALA A 87 -6.61 -13.20 14.11
N ASN A 88 -7.51 -12.24 14.38
CA ASN A 88 -7.38 -11.24 15.45
C ASN A 88 -6.09 -10.40 15.37
N LEU A 89 -5.68 -10.05 14.14
CA LEU A 89 -4.47 -9.26 13.84
C LEU A 89 -4.80 -7.91 13.20
N ALA A 90 -6.07 -7.59 12.99
CA ALA A 90 -6.49 -6.33 12.40
C ALA A 90 -6.34 -5.14 13.36
N ASP A 91 -6.54 -5.35 14.67
CA ASP A 91 -6.40 -4.29 15.67
C ASP A 91 -4.94 -3.81 15.75
N GLY A 92 -4.74 -2.51 15.52
CA GLY A 92 -3.41 -1.88 15.48
C GLY A 92 -2.63 -2.13 14.18
N ALA A 93 -3.23 -2.78 13.18
CA ALA A 93 -2.69 -2.83 11.82
C ALA A 93 -3.04 -1.56 11.04
N ASP A 94 -2.12 -1.14 10.17
CA ASP A 94 -2.31 -0.06 9.21
C ASP A 94 -2.12 -0.60 7.79
N LEU A 95 -2.98 -0.21 6.86
CA LEU A 95 -2.84 -0.56 5.44
C LEU A 95 -2.37 0.65 4.65
N SER A 96 -1.20 0.52 4.03
CA SER A 96 -0.61 1.54 3.18
C SER A 96 -1.18 1.41 1.76
N LEU A 97 -1.99 2.36 1.31
CA LEU A 97 -2.62 2.31 -0.03
C LEU A 97 -1.92 3.25 -1.00
N THR A 98 -1.58 2.73 -2.17
CA THR A 98 -1.05 3.48 -3.30
C THR A 98 -2.18 3.74 -4.30
N LEU A 99 -2.59 4.99 -4.49
CA LEU A 99 -3.80 5.33 -5.26
C LEU A 99 -3.65 5.08 -6.76
N SER A 100 -2.44 5.16 -7.31
CA SER A 100 -2.20 4.78 -8.72
C SER A 100 -2.53 3.31 -9.00
N ALA A 101 -2.29 2.42 -8.03
CA ALA A 101 -2.69 1.01 -8.11
C ALA A 101 -4.20 0.80 -7.98
N LEU A 102 -4.93 1.82 -7.52
CA LEU A 102 -6.39 1.82 -7.41
C LEU A 102 -7.08 2.59 -8.56
N GLY A 103 -6.31 3.11 -9.52
CA GLY A 103 -6.83 3.72 -10.75
C GLY A 103 -6.56 5.22 -10.92
N GLN A 104 -5.88 5.86 -9.96
CA GLN A 104 -5.75 7.32 -9.91
C GLN A 104 -5.22 7.96 -11.19
N ARG A 105 -4.32 7.27 -11.92
CA ARG A 105 -3.64 7.84 -13.10
C ARG A 105 -4.54 7.92 -14.33
N PHE A 106 -5.66 7.21 -14.35
CA PHE A 106 -6.62 7.26 -15.46
C PHE A 106 -8.01 7.71 -15.03
N ASP A 107 -8.42 7.45 -13.78
CA ASP A 107 -9.72 7.86 -13.25
C ASP A 107 -9.66 8.01 -11.71
N GLU A 108 -9.75 9.25 -11.23
CA GLU A 108 -9.71 9.56 -9.80
C GLU A 108 -10.95 9.07 -9.04
N ASP A 109 -12.10 9.00 -9.70
CA ASP A 109 -13.33 8.51 -9.06
C ASP A 109 -13.26 7.00 -8.87
N VAL A 110 -12.65 6.27 -9.82
CA VAL A 110 -12.33 4.83 -9.65
C VAL A 110 -11.38 4.63 -8.46
N ALA A 111 -10.32 5.44 -8.34
CA ALA A 111 -9.40 5.36 -7.21
C ALA A 111 -10.09 5.64 -5.87
N TYR A 112 -10.94 6.67 -5.83
CA TYR A 112 -11.73 7.00 -4.65
C TYR A 112 -12.67 5.88 -4.25
N ASP A 113 -13.46 5.33 -5.18
CA ASP A 113 -14.44 4.28 -4.90
C ASP A 113 -13.76 3.01 -4.38
N ASN A 114 -12.64 2.61 -5.00
CA ASN A 114 -11.85 1.48 -4.54
C ASN A 114 -11.26 1.73 -3.15
N ALA A 115 -10.61 2.88 -2.92
CA ALA A 115 -10.05 3.23 -1.62
C ALA A 115 -11.12 3.32 -0.52
N ARG A 116 -12.32 3.81 -0.86
CA ARG A 116 -13.47 3.90 0.03
C ARG A 116 -13.94 2.53 0.50
N MET A 117 -14.03 1.54 -0.39
CA MET A 117 -14.38 0.16 -0.02
C MET A 117 -13.35 -0.44 0.95
N ILE A 118 -12.05 -0.19 0.71
CA ILE A 118 -10.97 -0.65 1.57
C ILE A 118 -11.04 0.04 2.94
N CYS A 119 -11.21 1.37 2.98
CA CYS A 119 -11.35 2.13 4.23
C CYS A 119 -12.54 1.64 5.07
N ARG A 120 -13.66 1.31 4.41
CA ARG A 120 -14.82 0.72 5.08
C ARG A 120 -14.47 -0.60 5.76
N ALA A 121 -13.89 -1.55 5.01
CA ALA A 121 -13.55 -2.86 5.53
C ALA A 121 -12.51 -2.75 6.65
N ALA A 122 -11.49 -1.90 6.48
CA ALA A 122 -10.47 -1.68 7.50
C ALA A 122 -11.08 -1.16 8.80
N ARG A 123 -11.96 -0.15 8.73
CA ARG A 123 -12.67 0.39 9.89
C ARG A 123 -13.52 -0.67 10.58
N GLU A 124 -14.26 -1.47 9.82
CA GLU A 124 -15.10 -2.56 10.36
C GLU A 124 -14.26 -3.64 11.05
N ALA A 125 -13.02 -3.88 10.60
CA ALA A 125 -12.08 -4.82 11.20
C ALA A 125 -11.25 -4.24 12.37
N GLY A 126 -11.29 -2.93 12.62
CA GLY A 126 -10.45 -2.26 13.63
C GLY A 126 -9.04 -1.89 13.14
N ALA A 127 -8.78 -2.00 11.84
CA ALA A 127 -7.54 -1.55 11.21
C ALA A 127 -7.62 -0.08 10.78
N THR A 128 -6.47 0.48 10.42
CA THR A 128 -6.32 1.84 9.91
C THR A 128 -5.82 1.83 8.46
N VAL A 129 -5.95 2.97 7.77
CA VAL A 129 -5.51 3.15 6.38
C VAL A 129 -4.69 4.42 6.28
N THR A 130 -3.57 4.33 5.58
CA THR A 130 -2.72 5.48 5.24
C THR A 130 -2.48 5.51 3.74
N LEU A 131 -2.77 6.65 3.10
CA LEU A 131 -2.48 6.84 1.68
C LEU A 131 -0.99 7.15 1.49
N ASN A 132 -0.32 6.37 0.65
CA ASN A 132 1.04 6.64 0.20
C ASN A 132 1.06 7.88 -0.71
N MET A 133 2.08 8.72 -0.53
CA MET A 133 2.34 9.84 -1.43
C MET A 133 3.35 9.39 -2.49
N GLU A 134 2.92 9.47 -3.75
CA GLU A 134 3.69 9.00 -4.90
C GLU A 134 4.52 10.14 -5.49
N ASP A 135 4.69 10.20 -6.81
CA ASP A 135 5.41 11.30 -7.42
C ASP A 135 4.59 12.60 -7.42
N HIS A 136 5.28 13.74 -7.56
CA HIS A 136 4.66 15.06 -7.48
C HIS A 136 3.48 15.33 -8.43
N THR A 137 3.29 14.53 -9.49
CA THR A 137 2.19 14.70 -10.43
C THR A 137 0.84 14.24 -9.88
N THR A 138 0.83 13.41 -8.83
CA THR A 138 -0.40 12.90 -8.20
C THR A 138 -0.69 13.52 -6.83
N THR A 139 0.16 14.44 -6.34
CA THR A 139 0.01 15.01 -4.98
C THR A 139 -1.35 15.67 -4.74
N ASP A 140 -1.80 16.53 -5.65
CA ASP A 140 -3.08 17.25 -5.51
C ASP A 140 -4.26 16.26 -5.47
N SER A 141 -4.30 15.36 -6.45
CA SER A 141 -5.28 14.27 -6.54
C SER A 141 -5.34 13.41 -5.27
N THR A 142 -4.19 13.05 -4.71
CA THR A 142 -4.11 12.27 -3.47
C THR A 142 -4.68 13.02 -2.27
N LEU A 143 -4.40 14.31 -2.15
CA LEU A 143 -4.93 15.14 -1.06
C LEU A 143 -6.44 15.39 -1.21
N ASP A 144 -6.94 15.55 -2.44
CA ASP A 144 -8.37 15.67 -2.72
C ASP A 144 -9.14 14.39 -2.37
N ILE A 145 -8.60 13.22 -2.77
CA ILE A 145 -9.17 11.91 -2.42
C ILE A 145 -9.13 11.70 -0.90
N LEU A 146 -8.05 12.07 -0.22
CA LEU A 146 -7.96 12.02 1.24
C LEU A 146 -9.08 12.83 1.90
N ALA A 147 -9.30 14.06 1.44
CA ALA A 147 -10.34 14.94 1.99
C ALA A 147 -11.73 14.31 1.84
N LYS A 148 -12.03 13.71 0.68
CA LYS A 148 -13.28 12.97 0.45
C LYS A 148 -13.40 11.77 1.40
N LEU A 149 -12.35 10.96 1.54
CA LEU A 149 -12.35 9.78 2.41
C LEU A 149 -12.55 10.16 3.88
N ARG A 150 -11.91 11.23 4.36
CA ARG A 150 -12.00 11.68 5.76
C ARG A 150 -13.39 12.12 6.18
N ALA A 151 -14.28 12.46 5.24
CA ALA A 151 -15.68 12.75 5.54
C ALA A 151 -16.38 11.53 6.20
N ASP A 152 -16.05 10.31 5.75
CA ASP A 152 -16.61 9.05 6.27
C ASP A 152 -15.63 8.29 7.19
N TYR A 153 -14.32 8.50 6.99
CA TYR A 153 -13.21 7.78 7.63
C TYR A 153 -12.16 8.76 8.18
N PRO A 154 -12.45 9.49 9.27
CA PRO A 154 -11.61 10.59 9.76
C PRO A 154 -10.21 10.14 10.20
N THR A 155 -10.00 8.85 10.47
CA THR A 155 -8.71 8.27 10.86
C THR A 155 -7.79 7.98 9.68
N THR A 156 -8.24 8.14 8.43
CA THR A 156 -7.41 7.88 7.25
C THR A 156 -6.22 8.84 7.21
N GLY A 157 -5.01 8.29 7.17
CA GLY A 157 -3.75 9.01 7.10
C GLY A 157 -3.30 9.31 5.67
N VAL A 158 -2.27 10.13 5.54
CA VAL A 158 -1.53 10.33 4.28
C VAL A 158 -0.06 10.57 4.59
N ALA A 159 0.83 10.09 3.72
CA ALA A 159 2.24 10.47 3.76
C ALA A 159 2.46 11.88 3.19
N LEU A 160 3.43 12.63 3.73
CA LEU A 160 3.91 13.87 3.13
C LEU A 160 5.41 13.79 2.91
N GLN A 161 5.88 14.35 1.80
CA GLN A 161 7.27 14.21 1.38
C GLN A 161 8.07 15.47 1.72
N ALA A 162 8.84 15.44 2.80
CA ALA A 162 9.62 16.58 3.30
C ALA A 162 10.59 17.22 2.29
N TYR A 163 10.91 16.53 1.18
CA TYR A 163 11.77 17.05 0.12
C TYR A 163 11.06 18.01 -0.87
N LEU A 164 9.73 18.14 -0.85
CA LEU A 164 9.00 19.03 -1.75
C LEU A 164 8.85 20.41 -1.12
N ARG A 165 9.11 21.46 -1.91
CA ARG A 165 8.92 22.85 -1.48
C ARG A 165 7.47 23.17 -1.12
N ARG A 166 6.50 22.45 -1.70
CA ARG A 166 5.07 22.63 -1.46
C ARG A 166 4.58 22.06 -0.12
N THR A 167 5.32 21.13 0.50
CA THR A 167 4.82 20.36 1.65
C THR A 167 4.43 21.22 2.85
N GLU A 168 5.15 22.32 3.12
CA GLU A 168 4.78 23.25 4.20
C GLU A 168 3.39 23.87 3.97
N ALA A 169 3.06 24.19 2.71
CA ALA A 169 1.77 24.74 2.34
C ALA A 169 0.66 23.68 2.28
N ASP A 170 1.00 22.41 2.12
CA ASP A 170 0.04 21.30 2.10
C ASP A 170 -0.35 20.84 3.53
N LEU A 171 0.48 21.09 4.56
CA LEU A 171 0.21 20.68 5.95
C LEU A 171 -1.18 21.10 6.48
N PRO A 172 -1.68 22.32 6.25
CA PRO A 172 -3.01 22.73 6.70
C PRO A 172 -4.14 21.92 6.06
N LEU A 173 -3.93 21.33 4.89
CA LEU A 173 -4.94 20.51 4.19
C LEU A 173 -5.18 19.17 4.88
N ILE A 174 -4.23 18.71 5.70
CA ILE A 174 -4.27 17.40 6.35
C ILE A 174 -4.42 17.47 7.87
N HIS A 175 -4.41 18.66 8.47
CA HIS A 175 -4.73 18.86 9.87
C HIS A 175 -6.26 18.97 10.02
N THR A 176 -6.89 17.92 10.51
CA THR A 176 -8.32 17.91 10.86
C THR A 176 -8.51 17.19 12.20
#